data_AF-A0A2V9M3Y6-F1
#
_entry.id   AF-A0A2V9M3Y6-F1
#
_cell.length_a   1.000
_cell.length_b   1.000
_cell.length_c   1.000
_cell.angle_alpha   90.00
_cell.angle_beta   90.00
_cell.angle_gamma   90.00
#
_symmetry.space_group_name_H-M   'P 1'
#
loop_
_entity.id
_entity.type
_entity.pdbx_description
1 polymer ?
#
loop_
_entity_poly.entity_id
_entity_poly.type
_entity_poly.pdbx_seq_one_letter_code
_entity_poly.pdbx_strand_id
1 'polypeptide(L)'
;MDEPSSETLHEKNPLIFIIGTSRRQLGAVAILAILAIARPAAQAASSSGCESLAGQKLPNTTITAAQAITTGSFTPPGSTNPITNLPPFCRVAGVMAPTSESQIVFEVWLPLEKWNGKFAGVG
;
A
#
# COMPACT_ATOMS: atom_id res chain seq x y z
N MET A 1 32.01 49.54 19.95
CA MET A 1 33.10 48.60 20.26
C MET A 1 32.93 47.44 19.31
N ASP A 2 33.87 47.43 18.37
CA ASP A 2 34.32 46.36 17.49
C ASP A 2 33.42 45.87 16.34
N GLU A 3 34.12 45.69 15.22
CA GLU A 3 33.71 45.64 13.83
C GLU A 3 33.65 44.17 13.32
N PRO A 4 33.62 43.85 12.01
CA PRO A 4 32.51 43.18 11.32
C PRO A 4 32.91 41.80 10.75
N SER A 5 32.04 41.14 9.97
CA SER A 5 32.34 40.30 8.78
C SER A 5 31.01 39.69 8.29
N SER A 6 30.46 40.14 7.15
CA SER A 6 30.53 39.44 5.84
C SER A 6 30.03 37.99 5.96
N GLU A 7 28.97 37.54 5.29
CA GLU A 7 28.94 37.35 3.83
C GLU A 7 27.51 37.47 3.26
N THR A 8 27.33 38.41 2.33
CA THR A 8 26.30 38.39 1.30
C THR A 8 26.88 37.71 0.06
N LEU A 9 26.33 36.58 -0.40
CA LEU A 9 26.46 36.18 -1.81
C LEU A 9 25.16 35.57 -2.31
N HIS A 10 24.32 36.47 -2.83
CA HIS A 10 23.32 36.20 -3.83
C HIS A 10 24.05 36.19 -5.19
N GLU A 11 24.54 35.03 -5.63
CA GLU A 11 25.08 34.87 -6.99
C GLU A 11 24.20 33.88 -7.76
N LYS A 12 23.38 34.47 -8.65
CA LYS A 12 22.62 33.76 -9.67
C LYS A 12 23.62 33.19 -10.68
N ASN A 13 24.03 31.93 -10.51
CA ASN A 13 24.92 31.29 -11.48
C ASN A 13 24.13 31.02 -12.79
N PRO A 14 24.61 31.52 -13.94
CA PRO A 14 23.86 31.59 -15.16
C PRO A 14 23.83 30.25 -15.89
N LEU A 15 22.80 30.09 -16.71
CA LEU A 15 22.75 29.18 -17.84
C LEU A 15 24.09 29.22 -18.58
N ILE A 16 24.71 28.07 -18.80
CA ILE A 16 25.47 27.72 -20.02
C ILE A 16 25.62 26.18 -20.00
N PHE A 17 24.65 25.52 -20.61
CA PHE A 17 24.79 24.15 -21.11
C PHE A 17 25.73 24.21 -22.32
N ILE A 18 27.03 23.96 -22.14
CA ILE A 18 27.89 23.65 -23.29
C ILE A 18 27.73 22.16 -23.59
N ILE A 19 26.88 21.84 -24.55
CA ILE A 19 26.81 20.51 -25.16
C ILE A 19 28.07 20.37 -26.03
N GLY A 20 29.16 19.91 -25.44
CA GLY A 20 30.37 19.53 -26.17
C GLY A 20 30.13 18.24 -26.95
N THR A 21 29.64 18.33 -28.18
CA THR A 21 29.57 17.17 -29.08
C THR A 21 30.95 16.88 -29.67
N SER A 22 31.79 16.11 -28.95
CA SER A 22 32.99 15.53 -29.53
C SER A 22 32.65 14.18 -30.17
N ARG A 23 32.67 14.15 -31.50
CA ARG A 23 32.55 12.93 -32.30
C ARG A 23 33.83 12.12 -32.15
N ARG A 24 33.65 10.81 -31.90
CA ARG A 24 34.63 9.70 -31.93
C ARG A 24 35.28 9.40 -30.58
N GLN A 25 34.80 8.35 -29.92
CA GLN A 25 35.46 7.03 -29.88
C GLN A 25 34.51 6.06 -29.15
N LEU A 26 34.24 4.92 -29.81
CA LEU A 26 33.51 3.77 -29.26
C LEU A 26 34.29 3.23 -28.05
N GLY A 27 33.62 3.09 -26.92
CA GLY A 27 34.16 2.39 -25.75
C GLY A 27 33.00 1.90 -24.91
N ALA A 28 32.70 0.61 -25.00
CA ALA A 28 31.61 -0.06 -24.31
C ALA A 28 31.83 -0.05 -22.79
N VAL A 29 31.42 1.02 -22.11
CA VAL A 29 31.35 1.09 -20.65
C VAL A 29 30.17 1.98 -20.28
N ALA A 30 28.99 1.40 -20.09
CA ALA A 30 27.89 1.90 -19.24
C ALA A 30 26.54 1.26 -19.63
N ILE A 31 26.36 -0.03 -19.37
CA ILE A 31 25.02 -0.59 -19.15
C ILE A 31 25.07 -1.41 -17.87
N LEU A 32 25.36 -0.74 -16.75
CA LEU A 32 25.36 -1.35 -15.43
C LEU A 32 24.96 -0.32 -14.38
N ALA A 33 23.85 0.40 -14.58
CA ALA A 33 23.40 1.40 -13.61
C ALA A 33 21.93 1.83 -13.74
N ILE A 34 20.97 1.00 -14.18
CA ILE A 34 19.55 1.38 -14.04
C ILE A 34 18.71 0.14 -13.76
N LEU A 35 18.45 -0.10 -12.47
CA LEU A 35 17.15 -0.49 -11.89
C LEU A 35 17.33 -0.61 -10.38
N ALA A 36 17.65 0.53 -9.78
CA ALA A 36 17.58 0.72 -8.35
C ALA A 36 16.11 0.63 -7.90
N ILE A 37 15.83 -0.35 -7.05
CA ILE A 37 14.88 -0.27 -5.92
C ILE A 37 13.44 0.11 -6.31
N ALA A 38 12.73 -0.78 -6.99
CA ALA A 38 11.27 -0.83 -6.87
C ALA A 38 10.92 -1.44 -5.50
N ARG A 39 10.83 -0.61 -4.45
CA ARG A 39 10.14 -1.03 -3.22
C ARG A 39 8.66 -1.21 -3.59
N PRO A 40 8.04 -2.40 -3.42
CA PRO A 40 6.60 -2.47 -3.48
C PRO A 40 6.07 -1.60 -2.33
N ALA A 41 5.47 -0.46 -2.67
CA ALA A 41 4.67 0.27 -1.71
C ALA A 41 3.49 -0.66 -1.36
N ALA A 42 3.48 -1.25 -0.17
CA ALA A 42 2.30 -1.91 0.34
C ALA A 42 1.20 -0.85 0.37
N GLN A 43 0.30 -0.90 -0.63
CA GLN A 43 -0.85 -0.02 -0.65
C GLN A 43 -1.71 -0.41 0.54
N ALA A 44 -1.64 0.42 1.57
CA ALA A 44 -2.58 0.39 2.67
C ALA A 44 -3.99 0.50 2.05
N ALA A 45 -4.88 -0.42 2.39
CA ALA A 45 -6.25 -0.34 1.90
C ALA A 45 -6.86 0.97 2.45
N SER A 46 -7.05 1.97 1.59
CA SER A 46 -7.86 3.13 1.97
C SER A 46 -9.29 2.65 2.26
N SER A 47 -10.05 3.41 3.06
CA SER A 47 -11.46 3.07 3.33
C SER A 47 -12.19 2.78 2.01
N SER A 48 -12.09 3.68 1.03
CA SER A 48 -12.65 3.51 -0.34
C SER A 48 -12.20 2.25 -1.09
N GLY A 49 -10.99 1.74 -0.78
CA GLY A 49 -10.48 0.51 -1.34
C GLY A 49 -11.12 -0.73 -0.71
N CYS A 50 -11.58 -0.63 0.53
CA CYS A 50 -12.24 -1.74 1.23
C CYS A 50 -13.56 -2.11 0.56
N GLU A 51 -14.48 -1.15 0.36
CA GLU A 51 -15.80 -1.47 -0.22
C GLU A 51 -15.68 -2.00 -1.65
N SER A 52 -14.64 -1.58 -2.38
CA SER A 52 -14.35 -2.08 -3.73
C SER A 52 -14.09 -3.60 -3.75
N LEU A 53 -13.66 -4.19 -2.63
CA LEU A 53 -13.44 -5.64 -2.54
C LEU A 53 -14.74 -6.45 -2.66
N ALA A 54 -15.91 -5.85 -2.40
CA ALA A 54 -17.19 -6.50 -2.63
C ALA A 54 -17.39 -6.91 -4.10
N GLY A 55 -16.76 -6.20 -5.04
CA GLY A 55 -16.83 -6.48 -6.48
C GLY A 55 -15.87 -7.55 -6.99
N GLN A 56 -15.01 -8.13 -6.13
CA GLN A 56 -13.99 -9.08 -6.56
C GLN A 56 -14.61 -10.39 -7.06
N LYS A 57 -14.24 -10.77 -8.28
CA LYS A 57 -14.65 -12.05 -8.89
C LYS A 57 -13.63 -13.11 -8.58
N LEU A 58 -14.00 -14.05 -7.72
CA LEU A 58 -13.20 -15.20 -7.35
C LEU A 58 -13.96 -16.48 -7.74
N PRO A 59 -13.28 -17.55 -8.19
CA PRO A 59 -13.93 -18.81 -8.52
C PRO A 59 -14.76 -19.34 -7.35
N ASN A 60 -15.98 -19.79 -7.63
CA ASN A 60 -16.88 -20.44 -6.66
C ASN A 60 -17.08 -19.64 -5.37
N THR A 61 -16.98 -18.31 -5.44
CA THR A 61 -16.95 -17.45 -4.25
C THR A 61 -17.87 -16.26 -4.44
N THR A 62 -18.64 -15.94 -3.40
CA THR A 62 -19.43 -14.72 -3.31
C THR A 62 -18.97 -13.90 -2.11
N ILE A 63 -18.54 -12.67 -2.33
CA ILE A 63 -18.29 -11.71 -1.25
C ILE A 63 -19.63 -11.11 -0.83
N THR A 64 -19.99 -11.29 0.44
CA THR A 64 -21.28 -10.83 1.00
C THR A 64 -21.15 -9.51 1.75
N ALA A 65 -19.95 -9.17 2.21
CA ALA A 65 -19.66 -7.87 2.81
C ALA A 65 -18.20 -7.48 2.59
N ALA A 66 -17.97 -6.18 2.37
CA ALA A 66 -16.66 -5.54 2.48
C ALA A 66 -16.86 -4.18 3.17
N GLN A 67 -16.30 -4.02 4.37
CA GLN A 67 -16.65 -2.93 5.29
C GLN A 67 -15.40 -2.39 6.00
N ALA A 68 -15.16 -1.08 5.88
CA ALA A 68 -14.14 -0.42 6.69
C ALA A 68 -14.64 -0.23 8.13
N ILE A 69 -13.99 -0.88 9.09
CA ILE A 69 -14.26 -0.76 10.52
C ILE A 69 -13.20 0.16 11.13
N THR A 70 -13.62 1.36 11.52
CA THR A 70 -12.73 2.42 12.05
C THR A 70 -13.04 2.84 13.49
N THR A 71 -14.10 2.29 14.09
CA THR A 71 -14.60 2.67 15.42
C THR A 71 -13.76 2.11 16.58
N GLY A 72 -12.77 1.25 16.29
CA GLY A 72 -11.97 0.56 17.30
C GLY A 72 -12.68 -0.61 17.97
N SER A 73 -13.91 -0.93 17.55
CA SER A 73 -14.68 -2.07 18.05
C SER A 73 -15.50 -2.73 16.96
N PHE A 74 -15.66 -4.05 17.03
CA PHE A 74 -16.50 -4.82 16.12
C PHE A 74 -17.29 -5.88 16.89
N THR A 75 -18.59 -6.00 16.61
CA THR A 75 -19.43 -7.07 17.15
C THR A 75 -19.75 -8.04 16.02
N PRO A 76 -19.20 -9.27 16.03
CA PRO A 76 -19.51 -10.25 15.01
C PRO A 76 -21.00 -10.60 14.95
N PRO A 77 -21.56 -10.90 13.77
CA PRO A 77 -22.91 -11.43 13.66
C PRO A 77 -23.10 -12.66 14.54
N GLY A 78 -24.20 -12.71 15.31
CA GLY A 78 -24.48 -13.80 16.25
C GLY A 78 -23.80 -13.66 17.62
N SER A 79 -22.96 -12.64 17.81
CA SER A 79 -22.42 -12.26 19.13
C SER A 79 -23.14 -11.03 19.69
N THR A 80 -23.27 -10.98 21.01
CA THR A 80 -23.63 -9.74 21.75
C THR A 80 -22.42 -9.06 22.36
N ASN A 81 -21.26 -9.71 22.35
CA ASN A 81 -20.03 -9.22 22.95
C ASN A 81 -19.16 -8.54 21.88
N PRO A 82 -18.83 -7.24 22.04
CA PRO A 82 -17.92 -6.55 21.13
C PRO A 82 -16.47 -6.96 21.37
N ILE A 83 -15.71 -7.05 20.30
CA ILE A 83 -14.25 -7.10 20.32
C ILE A 83 -13.77 -5.65 20.27
N THR A 84 -13.07 -5.20 21.31
CA THR A 84 -12.61 -3.80 21.46
C THR A 84 -11.10 -3.68 21.27
N ASN A 85 -10.60 -2.45 21.24
CA ASN A 85 -9.17 -2.13 21.06
C ASN A 85 -8.61 -2.64 19.73
N LEU A 86 -9.44 -2.63 18.68
CA LEU A 86 -9.03 -3.05 17.35
C LEU A 86 -8.40 -1.86 16.59
N PRO A 87 -7.29 -2.06 15.88
CA PRO A 87 -6.84 -1.07 14.90
C PRO A 87 -7.86 -0.99 13.75
N PRO A 88 -7.90 0.12 12.98
CA PRO A 88 -8.77 0.20 11.81
C PRO A 88 -8.50 -0.91 10.79
N PHE A 89 -9.55 -1.62 10.35
CA PHE A 89 -9.42 -2.76 9.45
C PHE A 89 -10.58 -2.84 8.46
N CYS A 90 -10.32 -3.43 7.30
CA CYS A 90 -11.32 -3.84 6.32
C CYS A 90 -11.76 -5.26 6.63
N ARG A 91 -13.04 -5.42 6.95
CA ARG A 91 -13.69 -6.72 7.10
C ARG A 91 -14.24 -7.16 5.76
N VAL A 92 -13.81 -8.32 5.28
CA VAL A 92 -14.36 -8.98 4.10
C VAL A 92 -14.99 -10.29 4.53
N ALA A 93 -16.28 -10.49 4.30
CA ALA A 93 -16.97 -11.73 4.56
C ALA A 93 -17.52 -12.32 3.26
N GLY A 94 -17.56 -13.64 3.17
CA GLY A 94 -18.03 -14.31 1.97
C GLY A 94 -18.35 -15.78 2.17
N VAL A 95 -18.78 -16.39 1.07
CA VAL A 95 -19.12 -17.81 0.98
C VAL A 95 -18.37 -18.41 -0.20
N MET A 96 -17.68 -19.52 0.05
CA MET A 96 -17.09 -20.37 -0.98
C MET A 96 -17.92 -21.65 -1.13
N ALA A 97 -18.18 -22.06 -2.36
CA ALA A 97 -18.89 -23.29 -2.70
C ALA A 97 -18.12 -24.08 -3.79
N PRO A 98 -16.97 -24.71 -3.46
CA PRO A 98 -16.18 -25.48 -4.44
C PRO A 98 -16.94 -26.63 -5.12
N THR A 99 -17.96 -27.17 -4.46
CA THR A 99 -18.94 -28.14 -5.01
C THR A 99 -20.36 -27.65 -4.74
N SER A 100 -21.35 -28.19 -5.46
CA SER A 100 -22.77 -27.81 -5.32
C SER A 100 -23.37 -28.10 -3.93
N GLU A 101 -22.75 -29.01 -3.18
CA GLU A 101 -23.19 -29.40 -1.83
C GLU A 101 -22.38 -28.72 -0.71
N SER A 102 -21.35 -27.94 -1.07
CA SER A 102 -20.49 -27.26 -0.10
C SER A 102 -20.90 -25.82 0.12
N GLN A 103 -20.84 -25.38 1.38
CA GLN A 103 -20.99 -23.98 1.75
C GLN A 103 -20.00 -23.66 2.87
N ILE A 104 -18.97 -22.88 2.54
CA ILE A 104 -17.90 -22.51 3.47
C ILE A 104 -17.99 -21.00 3.68
N VAL A 105 -18.41 -20.59 4.87
CA VAL A 105 -18.43 -19.17 5.26
C VAL A 105 -17.04 -18.78 5.73
N PHE A 106 -16.52 -17.68 5.22
CA PHE A 106 -15.21 -17.18 5.61
C PHE A 106 -15.26 -15.68 5.90
N GLU A 107 -14.25 -15.22 6.64
CA GLU A 107 -14.02 -13.83 6.94
C GLU A 107 -12.52 -13.52 6.91
N VAL A 108 -12.15 -12.37 6.36
CA VAL A 108 -10.77 -11.87 6.28
C VAL A 108 -10.73 -10.46 6.85
N TRP A 109 -9.79 -10.20 7.76
CA TRP A 109 -9.56 -8.88 8.34
C TRP A 109 -8.23 -8.32 7.81
N LEU A 110 -8.30 -7.24 7.05
CA LEU A 110 -7.15 -6.58 6.47
C LEU A 110 -6.91 -5.25 7.18
N PRO A 111 -5.75 -5.00 7.79
CA PRO A 111 -5.45 -3.68 8.36
C PRO A 111 -5.59 -2.58 7.30
N LEU A 112 -6.31 -1.50 7.61
CA LEU A 112 -6.41 -0.34 6.70
C LEU A 112 -5.10 0.44 6.66
N GLU A 113 -4.28 0.30 7.70
CA GLU A 113 -2.97 0.94 7.82
C GLU A 113 -1.97 -0.01 8.48
N LYS A 114 -0.67 0.27 8.28
CA LYS A 114 0.44 -0.41 8.96
C LYS A 114 0.40 -1.94 8.85
N TRP A 115 0.01 -2.47 7.68
CA TRP A 115 0.13 -3.91 7.42
C TRP A 115 1.59 -4.35 7.57
N ASN A 116 1.82 -5.39 8.37
CA ASN A 116 3.15 -5.91 8.67
C ASN A 116 3.67 -6.89 7.61
N GLY A 117 2.97 -7.06 6.48
CA GLY A 117 3.36 -7.95 5.40
C GLY A 117 3.10 -9.44 5.66
N LYS A 118 2.41 -9.80 6.75
CA LYS A 118 2.16 -11.19 7.12
C LYS A 118 0.69 -11.56 6.92
N PHE A 119 0.46 -12.82 6.55
CA PHE A 119 -0.85 -13.46 6.52
C PHE A 119 -0.95 -14.45 7.68
N ALA A 120 -2.11 -14.49 8.33
CA ALA A 120 -2.42 -15.45 9.37
C ALA A 120 -3.79 -16.08 9.10
N GLY A 121 -3.83 -17.40 9.03
CA GLY A 121 -5.06 -18.18 8.97
C GLY A 121 -5.34 -18.82 10.32
N VAL A 122 -6.62 -18.90 10.70
CA VAL A 122 -7.12 -19.65 11.86
C VAL A 122 -7.98 -20.81 11.36
N GLY A 123 -8.01 -21.91 12.10
CA GLY A 123 -8.71 -23.14 11.73
C GLY A 123 -9.04 -23.99 12.95
#